data_AF-A0A0M6WIA6-F1
#
_entry.id   AF-A0A0M6WIA6-F1
#
_cell.length_a   1.000
_cell.length_b   1.000
_cell.length_c   1.000
_cell.angle_alpha   90.00
_cell.angle_beta   90.00
_cell.angle_gamma   90.00
#
_symmetry.space_group_name_H-M   'P 1'
#
loop_
_entity.id
_entity.type
_entity.pdbx_description
1 polymer ?
#
loop_
_entity_poly.entity_id
_entity_poly.type
_entity_poly.pdbx_seq_one_letter_code
_entity_poly.pdbx_strand_id
1 'polypeptide(L)'
;MADLSTKDYKRFVDGIKEQYNNLLTEKETQLKNVEEDDKKLHDNICCKWAEYDMFCELYGITSQKAENVSDEIGKLIQEYDKEDNQTKIDNLKREIEWLKSKVQI
;
A
#
# COMPACT_ATOMS: atom_id res chain seq x y z
N MET A 1 2.07 -47.66 8.72
CA MET A 1 2.07 -46.35 8.05
C MET A 1 2.17 -46.65 6.57
N ALA A 2 1.23 -46.17 5.74
CA ALA A 2 1.27 -46.45 4.30
C ALA A 2 2.46 -45.69 3.68
N ASP A 3 3.32 -46.40 2.94
CA ASP A 3 4.38 -45.77 2.16
C ASP A 3 3.74 -44.85 1.13
N LEU A 4 3.99 -43.54 1.25
CA LEU A 4 3.53 -42.55 0.30
C LEU A 4 4.20 -42.84 -1.04
N SER A 5 3.41 -43.07 -2.09
CA SER A 5 4.00 -43.29 -3.41
C SER A 5 4.74 -42.02 -3.86
N THR A 6 5.83 -42.18 -4.59
CA THR A 6 6.59 -41.05 -5.16
C THR A 6 5.71 -40.11 -5.99
N LYS A 7 4.61 -40.63 -6.55
CA LYS A 7 3.60 -39.84 -7.29
C LYS A 7 2.76 -38.96 -6.37
N ASP A 8 2.32 -39.50 -5.23
CA ASP A 8 1.56 -38.73 -4.24
C ASP A 8 2.42 -37.63 -3.64
N TYR A 9 3.69 -37.93 -3.32
CA TYR A 9 4.64 -36.94 -2.83
C TYR A 9 4.86 -35.81 -3.84
N LYS A 10 5.05 -36.15 -5.12
CA LYS A 10 5.19 -35.15 -6.19
C LYS A 10 3.94 -34.28 -6.32
N ARG A 11 2.75 -34.88 -6.27
CA ARG A 11 1.47 -34.14 -6.31
C ARG A 11 1.32 -33.16 -5.14
N PHE A 12 1.76 -33.55 -3.94
CA PHE A 12 1.76 -32.65 -2.77
C PHE A 12 2.73 -31.48 -2.97
N VAL A 13 3.95 -31.73 -3.44
CA VAL A 13 4.94 -30.67 -3.69
C VAL A 13 4.46 -29.70 -4.77
N ASP A 14 3.93 -30.21 -5.89
CA ASP A 14 3.40 -29.38 -6.97
C ASP A 14 2.22 -28.51 -6.49
N GLY A 15 1.31 -29.10 -5.69
CA GLY A 15 0.20 -28.36 -5.09
C GLY A 15 0.65 -27.26 -4.13
N ILE A 16 1.69 -27.51 -3.32
CA ILE A 16 2.26 -26.50 -2.41
C ILE A 16 2.88 -25.33 -3.20
N LYS A 17 3.60 -25.63 -4.30
CA LYS A 17 4.16 -24.58 -5.17
C LYS A 17 3.07 -23.72 -5.80
N GLU A 18 1.96 -24.32 -6.24
CA GLU A 18 0.81 -23.59 -6.76
C GLU A 18 0.20 -22.65 -5.71
N GLN A 19 0.05 -23.12 -4.46
CA GLN A 19 -0.44 -22.26 -3.37
C GLN A 19 0.51 -21.10 -3.07
N TYR A 20 1.84 -21.31 -3.09
CA TYR A 20 2.79 -20.21 -2.93
C TYR A 20 2.72 -19.19 -4.07
N ASN A 21 2.53 -19.63 -5.31
CA ASN A 21 2.34 -18.74 -6.45
C ASN A 21 1.06 -17.90 -6.35
N ASN A 22 -0.04 -18.51 -5.93
CA ASN A 22 -1.30 -17.80 -5.73
C ASN A 22 -1.16 -16.73 -4.65
N LEU A 23 -0.56 -17.10 -3.51
CA LEU A 23 -0.33 -16.16 -2.41
C LEU A 23 0.64 -15.04 -2.81
N LEU A 24 1.68 -15.35 -3.57
CA LEU A 24 2.60 -14.34 -4.12
C LEU A 24 1.86 -13.30 -4.96
N THR A 25 1.02 -13.76 -5.89
CA THR A 25 0.22 -12.89 -6.77
C THR A 25 -0.74 -12.00 -5.97
N GLU A 26 -1.38 -12.56 -4.94
CA GLU A 26 -2.25 -11.82 -4.04
C GLU A 26 -1.48 -10.70 -3.31
N LYS A 27 -0.31 -11.02 -2.75
CA LYS A 27 0.53 -10.07 -2.02
C LYS A 27 1.11 -8.98 -2.89
N GLU A 28 1.53 -9.31 -4.12
CA GLU A 28 1.99 -8.30 -5.10
C GLU A 28 0.86 -7.34 -5.49
N THR A 29 -0.37 -7.85 -5.63
CA THR A 29 -1.56 -7.02 -5.89
C THR A 29 -1.88 -6.11 -4.69
N GLN A 30 -1.82 -6.65 -3.47
CA GLN A 30 -2.02 -5.87 -2.24
C GLN A 30 -0.97 -4.74 -2.12
N LEU A 31 0.30 -5.04 -2.40
CA LEU A 31 1.37 -4.03 -2.37
C LEU A 31 1.08 -2.89 -3.35
N LYS A 32 0.72 -3.23 -4.59
CA LYS A 32 0.40 -2.23 -5.62
C LYS A 32 -0.77 -1.33 -5.19
N ASN A 33 -1.83 -1.91 -4.63
CA ASN A 33 -2.98 -1.13 -4.19
C ASN A 33 -2.62 -0.17 -3.05
N VAL A 34 -1.83 -0.63 -2.06
CA VAL A 34 -1.39 0.22 -0.95
C VAL A 34 -0.48 1.34 -1.44
N GLU A 35 0.46 1.07 -2.35
CA GLU A 35 1.34 2.09 -2.93
C GLU A 35 0.54 3.11 -3.78
N GLU A 36 -0.49 2.68 -4.51
CA GLU A 36 -1.38 3.58 -5.26
C GLU A 36 -2.25 4.45 -4.34
N ASP A 37 -2.79 3.89 -3.26
CA ASP A 37 -3.64 4.65 -2.34
C ASP A 37 -2.83 5.63 -1.49
N ASP A 38 -1.63 5.24 -1.05
CA ASP A 38 -0.69 6.13 -0.36
C ASP A 38 -0.33 7.35 -1.24
N LYS A 39 -0.03 7.09 -2.52
CA LYS A 39 0.23 8.15 -3.49
C LYS A 39 -0.97 9.07 -3.68
N LYS A 40 -2.19 8.54 -3.79
CA LYS A 40 -3.41 9.37 -3.95
C LYS A 40 -3.62 10.29 -2.76
N LEU A 41 -3.39 9.80 -1.54
CA LEU A 41 -3.52 10.61 -0.32
C LEU A 41 -2.50 11.75 -0.31
N HIS A 42 -1.25 11.44 -0.63
CA HIS A 42 -0.18 12.43 -0.75
C HIS A 42 -0.50 13.48 -1.84
N ASP A 43 -0.90 13.04 -3.04
CA ASP A 43 -1.26 13.92 -4.15
C ASP A 43 -2.45 14.85 -3.78
N ASN A 44 -3.43 14.33 -3.03
CA ASN A 44 -4.56 15.14 -2.54
C ASN A 44 -4.10 16.24 -1.56
N ILE A 45 -3.18 15.93 -0.65
CA ILE A 45 -2.58 16.92 0.26
C ILE A 45 -1.85 18.00 -0.56
N CYS A 46 -1.04 17.63 -1.55
CA CYS A 46 -0.36 18.58 -2.42
C CYS A 46 -1.34 19.48 -3.20
N CYS A 47 -2.42 18.92 -3.74
CA CYS A 47 -3.47 19.69 -4.41
C CYS A 47 -4.10 20.72 -3.46
N LYS A 48 -4.35 20.34 -2.22
CA LYS A 48 -4.91 21.26 -1.21
C LYS A 48 -3.94 22.36 -0.81
N TRP A 49 -2.64 22.09 -0.74
CA TRP A 49 -1.62 23.12 -0.58
C TRP A 49 -1.62 24.13 -1.73
N ALA A 50 -1.73 23.67 -2.98
CA ALA A 50 -1.83 24.58 -4.13
C ALA A 50 -3.12 25.44 -4.08
N GLU A 51 -4.23 24.86 -3.61
CA GLU A 51 -5.49 25.60 -3.40
C GLU A 51 -5.35 26.67 -2.30
N TYR A 52 -4.64 26.35 -1.20
CA TYR A 52 -4.32 27.30 -0.14
C TYR A 52 -3.50 28.48 -0.67
N ASP A 53 -2.41 28.21 -1.39
CA ASP A 53 -1.55 29.24 -1.97
C ASP A 53 -2.34 30.17 -2.90
N MET A 54 -3.17 29.60 -3.77
CA MET A 54 -4.06 30.36 -4.64
C MET A 54 -4.99 31.28 -3.82
N PHE A 55 -5.60 30.80 -2.74
CA PHE A 55 -6.47 31.63 -1.90
C PHE A 55 -5.71 32.70 -1.12
N CYS A 56 -4.49 32.42 -0.68
CA CYS A 56 -3.63 33.42 -0.07
C CYS A 56 -3.30 34.57 -1.04
N GLU A 57 -3.00 34.26 -2.31
CA GLU A 57 -2.71 35.27 -3.33
C GLU A 57 -3.95 36.10 -3.70
N LEU A 58 -5.11 35.46 -3.85
CA LEU A 58 -6.33 36.13 -4.32
C LEU A 58 -7.08 36.91 -3.24
N TYR A 59 -7.10 36.40 -2.01
CA TYR A 59 -7.97 36.89 -0.93
C TYR A 59 -7.20 37.30 0.32
N GLY A 60 -5.89 37.05 0.37
CA GLY A 60 -5.06 37.25 1.54
C GLY A 60 -5.04 36.03 2.46
N ILE A 61 -3.91 35.89 3.16
CA ILE A 61 -3.62 34.76 4.07
C ILE A 61 -4.65 34.65 5.21
N THR A 62 -5.19 35.77 5.68
CA THR A 62 -6.19 35.82 6.75
C THR A 62 -7.62 35.71 6.24
N SER A 63 -7.83 35.34 4.98
CA SER A 63 -9.17 35.14 4.45
C SER A 63 -9.78 33.85 4.98
N GLN A 64 -11.10 33.85 5.20
CA GLN A 64 -11.83 32.65 5.63
C GLN A 64 -11.60 31.46 4.68
N LYS A 65 -11.41 31.73 3.37
CA LYS A 65 -11.14 30.68 2.38
C LYS A 65 -9.78 30.01 2.61
N ALA A 66 -8.73 30.80 2.84
CA ALA A 66 -7.41 30.26 3.15
C ALA A 66 -7.41 29.48 4.48
N GLU A 67 -8.09 30.01 5.51
CA GLU A 67 -8.23 29.32 6.80
C GLU A 67 -8.94 27.96 6.66
N ASN A 68 -10.07 27.91 5.94
CA ASN A 68 -10.81 26.67 5.73
C ASN A 68 -9.96 25.59 5.04
N VAL A 69 -9.18 25.96 4.01
CA VAL A 69 -8.30 25.00 3.31
C VAL A 69 -7.15 24.56 4.20
N SER A 70 -6.58 25.47 5.00
CA SER A 70 -5.54 25.12 5.97
C SER A 70 -6.04 24.08 6.99
N ASP A 71 -7.27 24.23 7.48
CA ASP A 71 -7.89 23.25 8.39
C ASP A 71 -8.12 21.89 7.71
N GLU A 72 -8.52 21.88 6.43
CA GLU A 72 -8.65 20.65 5.65
C GLU A 72 -7.31 19.95 5.45
N ILE A 73 -6.24 20.69 5.11
CA ILE A 73 -4.88 20.16 5.00
C ILE A 73 -4.46 19.49 6.32
N GLY A 74 -4.71 20.14 7.46
CA GLY A 74 -4.38 19.59 8.76
C GLY A 74 -5.07 18.25 9.05
N LYS A 75 -6.35 18.10 8.67
CA LYS A 75 -7.07 16.83 8.80
C LYS A 75 -6.50 15.75 7.89
N LEU A 76 -6.20 16.09 6.64
CA LEU A 76 -5.65 15.14 5.67
C LEU A 76 -4.26 14.63 6.09
N ILE A 77 -3.40 15.49 6.62
CA ILE A 77 -2.09 15.08 7.16
C ILE A 77 -2.26 14.13 8.35
N GLN A 78 -3.18 14.43 9.27
CA GLN A 78 -3.46 13.55 10.40
C GLN A 78 -4.02 12.18 9.98
N GLU A 79 -4.81 12.14 8.91
CA GLU A 79 -5.31 10.89 8.34
C GLU A 79 -4.17 10.10 7.68
N TYR A 80 -3.33 10.76 6.88
CA TYR A 80 -2.16 10.16 6.24
C TYR A 80 -1.19 9.56 7.26
N ASP A 81 -0.85 10.29 8.33
CA ASP A 81 0.07 9.83 9.37
C ASP A 81 -0.49 8.65 10.18
N LYS A 82 -1.82 8.54 10.33
CA LYS A 82 -2.47 7.44 11.06
C LYS A 82 -2.41 6.11 10.32
N GLU A 83 -2.35 6.12 8.99
CA GLU A 83 -2.47 4.88 8.22
C GLU A 83 -1.20 4.00 8.25
N ASP A 84 -0.06 4.52 8.74
CA ASP A 84 1.23 3.81 8.81
C ASP A 84 1.54 2.99 7.53
N ASN A 85 1.29 3.64 6.39
CA ASN A 85 1.36 3.00 5.08
C ASN A 85 2.77 2.52 4.75
N GLN A 86 3.80 3.23 5.22
CA GLN A 86 5.19 2.81 5.05
C GLN A 86 5.48 1.47 5.72
N THR A 87 5.03 1.25 6.96
CA THR A 87 5.21 -0.03 7.65
C THR A 87 4.45 -1.15 6.95
N LYS A 88 3.24 -0.88 6.46
CA LYS A 88 2.48 -1.87 5.66
C LYS A 88 3.22 -2.26 4.38
N ILE A 89 3.74 -1.28 3.64
CA ILE A 89 4.52 -1.47 2.41
C ILE A 89 5.77 -2.31 2.69
N ASP A 90 6.51 -1.98 3.76
CA ASP A 90 7.74 -2.70 4.12
C ASP A 90 7.47 -4.16 4.50
N ASN A 91 6.40 -4.41 5.25
CA ASN A 91 5.98 -5.77 5.60
C ASN A 91 5.58 -6.58 4.37
N LEU A 92 4.79 -5.99 3.47
CA LEU A 92 4.40 -6.65 2.21
C LEU A 92 5.61 -6.99 1.35
N LYS A 93 6.60 -6.09 1.25
CA LYS A 93 7.85 -6.33 0.52
C LYS A 93 8.61 -7.53 1.10
N ARG A 94 8.73 -7.63 2.43
CA ARG A 94 9.36 -8.78 3.11
C ARG A 94 8.61 -10.09 2.88
N GLU A 95 7.27 -10.07 2.95
CA GLU A 95 6.43 -11.24 2.67
C GLU A 95 6.61 -11.73 1.22
N ILE A 96 6.61 -10.80 0.26
CA ILE A 96 6.82 -11.09 -1.16
C ILE A 96 8.21 -11.70 -1.42
N GLU A 97 9.27 -11.14 -0.83
CA GLU A 97 10.62 -11.70 -0.96
C GLU A 97 10.70 -13.13 -0.41
N TRP A 98 10.09 -13.37 0.75
CA TRP A 98 10.02 -14.71 1.32
C TRP A 98 9.26 -15.67 0.39
N LEU A 99 8.13 -15.26 -0.18
CA LEU A 99 7.36 -16.08 -1.12
C LEU A 99 8.13 -16.39 -2.40
N LYS A 100 8.84 -15.40 -2.97
CA LYS A 100 9.73 -15.59 -4.13
C LYS A 100 10.80 -16.65 -3.86
N SER A 101 11.36 -16.67 -2.64
CA SER A 101 12.33 -17.70 -2.24
C SER A 101 11.77 -19.13 -2.18
N LYS A 102 10.44 -19.29 -2.03
CA LYS A 102 9.77 -20.61 -2.00
C LYS A 102 9.36 -21.10 -3.38
N VAL A 103 9.05 -20.18 -4.29
CA VAL A 103 8.65 -20.47 -5.66
C VAL A 103 9.86 -20.81 -6.55
N GLN A 104 11.01 -20.18 -6.31
CA GLN A 104 12.24 -20.37 -7.10
C GLN A 104 13.01 -21.68 -6.81
N ILE A 105 12.41 -22.63 -6.07
CA ILE A 105 12.99 -23.95 -5.74
C ILE A 105 12.56 -25.01 -6.75
#